data_AF-A0A520C4H3-F1
#
_entry.id   AF-A0A520C4H3-F1
#
_cell.length_a   1.000
_cell.length_b   1.000
_cell.length_c   1.000
_cell.angle_alpha   90.00
_cell.angle_beta   90.00
_cell.angle_gamma   90.00
#
_symmetry.space_group_name_H-M   'P 1'
#
loop_
_entity.id
_entity.type
_entity.pdbx_description
1 polymer ?
#
loop_
_entity_poly.entity_id
_entity_poly.type
_entity_poly.pdbx_seq_one_letter_code
_entity_poly.pdbx_strand_id
1 'polypeptide(L)'
;MKRSPMKTGKGFKPRERTERAPIVHKPLVRLPNYAASTVAVPMPKAARVKPGKHAPTVAERAWMDAITAIGCIACLIDGHPETPGAVHHLLSGGRRMGHMHTICLCDPGHHQNGQQFGKVSRHPFKPRFEAIYGTESALLDLTQQLVQQQGGRA
;
A
#
# COMPACT_ATOMS: atom_id res chain seq x y z
N MET A 1 54.89 -38.95 -9.83
CA MET A 1 53.67 -38.31 -9.28
C MET A 1 52.44 -38.93 -9.95
N LYS A 2 51.49 -39.51 -9.21
CA LYS A 2 50.24 -40.07 -9.77
C LYS A 2 49.14 -39.01 -9.69
N ARG A 3 48.58 -38.58 -10.84
CA ARG A 3 47.46 -37.63 -10.89
C ARG A 3 46.15 -38.40 -10.63
N SER A 4 45.36 -37.91 -9.67
CA SER A 4 44.04 -38.48 -9.35
C SER A 4 43.00 -38.08 -10.40
N PRO A 5 41.99 -38.93 -10.71
CA PRO A 5 40.96 -38.59 -11.67
C PRO A 5 39.91 -37.63 -11.08
N MET A 6 39.43 -36.69 -11.91
CA MET A 6 38.40 -35.72 -11.55
C MET A 6 37.03 -36.39 -11.46
N LYS A 7 36.29 -36.14 -10.37
CA LYS A 7 34.92 -36.64 -10.19
C LYS A 7 33.95 -35.81 -11.04
N THR A 8 33.19 -36.49 -11.90
CA THR A 8 32.09 -35.91 -12.68
C THR A 8 30.96 -35.45 -11.77
N GLY A 9 30.59 -34.17 -11.84
CA GLY A 9 29.51 -33.57 -11.06
C GLY A 9 28.13 -34.14 -11.41
N LYS A 10 27.26 -34.28 -10.40
CA LYS A 10 25.87 -34.69 -10.55
C LYS A 10 25.11 -33.71 -11.47
N GLY A 11 24.44 -34.27 -12.48
CA GLY A 11 23.66 -33.52 -13.47
C GLY A 11 22.61 -32.61 -12.84
N PHE A 12 22.51 -31.40 -13.38
CA PHE A 12 21.49 -30.42 -13.05
C PHE A 12 20.16 -30.86 -13.69
N LYS A 13 19.17 -31.26 -12.88
CA LYS A 13 17.83 -31.57 -13.38
C LYS A 13 17.01 -30.27 -13.52
N PRO A 14 16.42 -29.97 -14.68
CA PRO A 14 15.52 -28.83 -14.82
C PRO A 14 14.29 -29.03 -13.93
N ARG A 15 13.91 -27.99 -13.17
CA ARG A 15 12.65 -28.00 -12.40
C ARG A 15 11.47 -27.97 -13.37
N GLU A 16 10.51 -28.87 -13.16
CA GLU A 16 9.25 -28.89 -13.89
C GLU A 16 8.51 -27.55 -13.73
N ARG A 17 8.03 -27.03 -14.87
CA ARG A 17 7.26 -25.80 -14.96
C ARG A 17 5.84 -26.09 -14.47
N THR A 18 5.59 -25.88 -13.17
CA THR A 18 4.22 -25.97 -12.65
C THR A 18 3.33 -24.95 -13.35
N GLU A 19 2.22 -25.44 -13.89
CA GLU A 19 1.25 -24.62 -14.61
C GLU A 19 0.74 -23.50 -13.69
N ARG A 20 0.78 -22.25 -14.17
CA ARG A 20 0.30 -21.10 -13.41
C ARG A 20 -1.21 -21.23 -13.24
N ALA A 21 -1.67 -21.26 -11.99
CA ALA A 21 -3.09 -21.27 -11.66
C ALA A 21 -3.84 -20.13 -12.39
N PRO A 22 -5.07 -20.36 -12.86
CA PRO A 22 -5.84 -19.35 -13.57
C PRO A 22 -6.10 -18.15 -12.67
N ILE A 23 -5.92 -16.96 -13.22
CA ILE A 23 -6.28 -15.71 -12.58
C ILE A 23 -7.80 -15.67 -12.46
N VAL A 24 -8.32 -16.00 -11.28
CA VAL A 24 -9.74 -15.85 -10.98
C VAL A 24 -10.01 -14.37 -10.76
N HIS A 25 -10.55 -13.70 -11.78
CA HIS A 25 -11.03 -12.33 -11.65
C HIS A 25 -12.27 -12.36 -10.75
N LYS A 26 -12.10 -12.01 -9.46
CA LYS A 26 -13.22 -11.77 -8.56
C LYS A 26 -14.13 -10.70 -9.20
N PRO A 27 -15.46 -10.87 -9.18
CA PRO A 27 -16.35 -9.85 -9.69
C PRO A 27 -16.11 -8.56 -8.91
N LEU A 28 -15.95 -7.45 -9.65
CA LEU A 28 -15.85 -6.11 -9.08
C LEU A 28 -17.06 -5.90 -8.17
N VAL A 29 -16.84 -5.92 -6.86
CA VAL A 29 -17.87 -5.55 -5.90
C VAL A 29 -18.29 -4.12 -6.24
N ARG A 30 -19.59 -3.92 -6.41
CA ARG A 30 -20.21 -2.62 -6.66
C ARG A 30 -19.77 -1.69 -5.54
N LEU A 31 -18.88 -0.75 -5.85
CA LEU A 31 -18.51 0.33 -4.95
C LEU A 31 -19.82 0.99 -4.48
N PRO A 32 -19.99 1.26 -3.18
CA PRO A 32 -21.16 1.98 -2.72
C PRO A 32 -21.24 3.32 -3.47
N ASN A 33 -22.44 3.67 -3.93
CA ASN A 33 -22.71 4.96 -4.55
C ASN A 33 -22.49 6.05 -3.49
N TYR A 34 -21.28 6.59 -3.42
CA TYR A 34 -20.96 7.76 -2.61
C TYR A 34 -21.57 8.98 -3.32
N ALA A 35 -22.82 9.28 -2.98
CA ALA A 35 -23.46 10.52 -3.38
C ALA A 35 -22.58 11.70 -2.92
N ALA A 36 -22.25 12.57 -3.87
CA ALA A 36 -21.43 13.75 -3.69
C ALA A 36 -22.07 14.69 -2.64
N SER A 37 -21.56 14.65 -1.42
CA SER A 37 -21.87 15.66 -0.40
C SER A 37 -20.67 16.59 -0.30
N THR A 38 -20.78 17.76 -0.94
CA THR A 38 -19.74 18.77 -1.02
C THR A 38 -19.72 19.60 0.26
N VAL A 39 -18.95 19.18 1.26
CA VAL A 39 -18.55 20.06 2.36
C VAL A 39 -17.03 20.18 2.33
N ALA A 40 -16.56 21.35 1.87
CA ALA A 40 -15.16 21.65 1.66
C ALA A 40 -14.46 21.92 3.00
N VAL A 41 -13.63 20.98 3.46
CA VAL A 41 -12.64 21.26 4.50
C VAL A 41 -11.49 22.03 3.84
N PRO A 42 -11.01 23.16 4.40
CA PRO A 42 -9.92 23.92 3.80
C PRO A 42 -8.63 23.11 3.87
N MET A 43 -8.25 22.49 2.74
CA MET A 43 -6.91 21.96 2.56
C MET A 43 -5.92 23.14 2.54
N PRO A 44 -4.80 23.07 3.27
CA PRO A 44 -3.78 24.11 3.18
C PRO A 44 -3.25 24.17 1.75
N LYS A 45 -3.32 25.37 1.15
CA LYS A 45 -2.77 25.68 -0.18
C LYS A 45 -1.33 25.16 -0.25
N ALA A 46 -0.99 24.46 -1.35
CA ALA A 46 0.28 23.76 -1.54
C ALA A 46 1.52 24.59 -1.15
N ALA A 47 1.91 24.50 0.12
CA ALA A 47 3.20 24.99 0.58
C ALA A 47 4.26 24.02 0.05
N ARG A 48 5.37 24.53 -0.47
CA ARG A 48 6.50 23.71 -0.90
C ARG A 48 7.03 22.93 0.31
N VAL A 49 6.63 21.67 0.46
CA VAL A 49 7.08 20.81 1.55
C VAL A 49 8.54 20.49 1.31
N LYS A 50 9.42 20.85 2.26
CA LYS A 50 10.81 20.38 2.26
C LYS A 50 10.79 18.87 2.52
N PRO A 51 11.22 18.01 1.59
CA PRO A 51 11.23 16.57 1.82
C PRO A 51 12.25 16.24 2.90
N GLY A 52 11.80 15.78 4.07
CA GLY A 52 12.65 15.65 5.25
C GLY A 52 12.26 14.53 6.21
N LYS A 53 13.26 14.10 7.00
CA LYS A 53 13.13 13.26 8.19
C LYS A 53 12.93 14.16 9.43
N HIS A 54 11.98 15.09 9.37
CA HIS A 54 11.65 15.91 10.54
C HIS A 54 10.68 15.17 11.46
N ALA A 55 10.65 15.58 12.73
CA ALA A 55 9.61 15.16 13.66
C ALA A 55 8.26 15.74 13.20
N PRO A 56 7.16 14.98 13.30
CA PRO A 56 5.85 15.45 12.85
C PRO A 56 5.36 16.62 13.69
N THR A 57 4.82 17.63 13.02
CA THR A 57 4.00 18.68 13.64
C THR A 57 2.72 18.09 14.25
N VAL A 58 2.02 18.87 15.08
CA VAL A 58 0.73 18.45 15.67
C VAL A 58 -0.28 18.07 14.58
N ALA A 59 -0.37 18.86 13.51
CA ALA A 59 -1.27 18.56 12.39
C ALA A 59 -0.86 17.29 11.62
N GLU A 60 0.44 17.09 11.37
CA GLU A 60 0.93 15.86 10.73
C GLU A 60 0.72 14.62 11.61
N ARG A 61 0.82 14.78 12.93
CA ARG A 61 0.51 13.70 13.89
C ARG A 61 -0.97 13.36 13.83
N ALA A 62 -1.85 14.35 13.94
CA ALA A 62 -3.30 14.15 13.84
C ALA A 62 -3.70 13.47 12.52
N TRP A 63 -3.09 13.89 11.39
CA TRP A 63 -3.28 13.21 10.11
C TRP A 63 -2.88 11.73 10.19
N MET A 64 -1.68 11.44 10.68
CA MET A 64 -1.19 10.07 10.77
C MET A 64 -2.03 9.21 11.73
N ASP A 65 -2.54 9.77 12.83
CA ASP A 65 -3.46 9.09 13.74
C ASP A 65 -4.79 8.76 13.05
N ALA A 66 -5.36 9.72 12.31
CA ALA A 66 -6.60 9.55 11.57
C ALA A 66 -6.52 8.44 10.50
N ILE A 67 -5.44 8.40 9.70
CA ILE A 67 -5.28 7.34 8.70
C ILE A 67 -5.05 5.97 9.34
N THR A 68 -4.41 5.90 10.52
CA THR A 68 -4.25 4.63 11.22
C THR A 68 -5.56 4.16 11.86
N ALA A 69 -6.43 5.08 12.26
CA ALA A 69 -7.77 4.74 12.76
C ALA A 69 -8.65 4.15 11.65
N ILE A 70 -8.55 4.63 10.41
CA ILE A 70 -9.20 4.00 9.23
C ILE A 70 -8.68 2.58 8.99
N GLY A 71 -7.40 2.33 9.28
CA GLY A 71 -6.74 1.08 8.96
C GLY A 71 -6.28 0.98 7.51
N CYS A 72 -5.89 -0.22 7.08
CA CYS A 72 -5.27 -0.47 5.79
C CYS A 72 -6.22 -0.12 4.63
N ILE A 73 -5.85 0.88 3.83
CA ILE A 73 -6.69 1.36 2.73
C ILE A 73 -6.93 0.29 1.65
N ALA A 74 -5.95 -0.57 1.40
CA ALA A 74 -6.09 -1.68 0.45
C ALA A 74 -6.99 -2.80 1.01
N CYS A 75 -6.94 -3.08 2.32
CA CYS A 75 -7.87 -4.01 2.95
C CYS A 75 -9.30 -3.48 2.90
N LEU A 76 -9.51 -2.16 3.05
CA LEU A 76 -10.82 -1.55 2.92
C LEU A 76 -11.40 -1.81 1.52
N ILE A 77 -10.60 -1.63 0.46
CA ILE A 77 -11.00 -1.95 -0.93
C ILE A 77 -11.30 -3.44 -1.09
N ASP A 78 -10.53 -4.32 -0.42
CA ASP A 78 -10.79 -5.76 -0.39
C ASP A 78 -12.05 -6.17 0.41
N GLY A 79 -12.73 -5.22 1.07
CA GLY A 79 -13.93 -5.47 1.89
C GLY A 79 -13.62 -5.86 3.34
N HIS A 80 -12.41 -5.58 3.82
CA HIS A 80 -11.94 -5.83 5.19
C HIS A 80 -11.66 -4.50 5.91
N PRO A 81 -12.71 -3.73 6.29
CA PRO A 81 -12.55 -2.43 6.94
C PRO A 81 -11.83 -2.58 8.30
N GLU A 82 -11.28 -1.47 8.80
CA GLU A 82 -10.62 -1.39 10.12
C GLU A 82 -9.46 -2.37 10.32
N THR A 83 -8.90 -2.96 9.24
CA THR A 83 -7.73 -3.83 9.36
C THR A 83 -6.55 -3.00 9.85
N PRO A 84 -5.91 -3.33 10.99
CA PRO A 84 -4.80 -2.54 11.53
C PRO A 84 -3.65 -2.41 10.53
N GLY A 85 -2.99 -1.26 10.55
CA GLY A 85 -1.85 -0.98 9.69
C GLY A 85 -0.96 0.11 10.23
N ALA A 86 0.13 0.35 9.52
CA ALA A 86 1.10 1.36 9.85
C ALA A 86 1.19 2.41 8.73
N VAL A 87 1.69 3.58 9.10
CA VAL A 87 1.91 4.70 8.19
C VAL A 87 2.93 4.33 7.11
N HIS A 88 2.52 4.42 5.86
CA HIS A 88 3.33 4.26 4.67
C HIS A 88 3.55 5.62 3.99
N HIS A 89 4.80 6.03 3.82
CA HIS A 89 5.15 7.29 3.15
C HIS A 89 5.24 7.14 1.64
N LEU A 90 4.53 8.01 0.93
CA LEU A 90 4.66 8.13 -0.51
C LEU A 90 6.02 8.73 -0.89
N LEU A 91 6.54 8.25 -2.02
CA LEU A 91 7.80 8.70 -2.59
C LEU A 91 7.56 9.43 -3.91
N SER A 92 8.31 10.51 -4.14
CA SER A 92 8.45 11.17 -5.44
C SER A 92 9.93 11.25 -5.78
N GLY A 93 10.32 10.76 -6.96
CA GLY A 93 11.73 10.67 -7.36
C GLY A 93 12.61 9.88 -6.37
N GLY A 94 12.05 8.84 -5.72
CA GLY A 94 12.74 8.06 -4.70
C GLY A 94 12.89 8.74 -3.33
N ARG A 95 12.33 9.93 -3.15
CA ARG A 95 12.40 10.71 -1.90
C ARG A 95 11.03 10.76 -1.23
N ARG A 96 11.02 10.65 0.09
CA ARG A 96 9.80 10.79 0.90
C ARG A 96 9.21 12.19 0.74
N MET A 97 7.92 12.26 0.44
CA MET A 97 7.21 13.53 0.19
C MET A 97 6.86 14.31 1.46
N GLY A 98 6.64 13.63 2.59
CA GLY A 98 6.32 14.26 3.87
C GLY A 98 5.28 13.45 4.66
N HIS A 99 4.96 13.86 5.88
CA HIS A 99 3.99 13.15 6.71
C HIS A 99 2.56 13.27 6.19
N MET A 100 2.20 14.39 5.56
CA MET A 100 0.89 14.59 4.92
C MET A 100 0.66 13.76 3.65
N HIS A 101 1.72 13.13 3.12
CA HIS A 101 1.65 12.25 1.95
C HIS A 101 1.86 10.81 2.40
N THR A 102 0.92 10.33 3.20
CA THR A 102 0.96 8.99 3.79
C THR A 102 -0.39 8.30 3.68
N ILE A 103 -0.34 6.98 3.55
CA ILE A 103 -1.50 6.09 3.61
C ILE A 103 -1.25 5.03 4.68
N CYS A 104 -2.30 4.38 5.18
CA CYS A 104 -2.16 3.27 6.13
C CYS A 104 -2.16 1.94 5.37
N LEU A 105 -1.19 1.06 5.64
CA LEU A 105 -1.08 -0.27 5.05
C LEU A 105 -0.77 -1.34 6.12
N CYS A 106 -1.39 -2.51 6.02
CA CYS A 106 -1.18 -3.61 6.97
C CYS A 106 0.15 -4.34 6.74
N ASP A 107 0.79 -4.76 7.82
CA ASP A 107 1.97 -5.63 7.81
C ASP A 107 1.80 -6.76 8.86
N PRO A 108 2.00 -8.04 8.49
CA PRO A 108 2.24 -8.52 7.13
C PRO A 108 0.98 -8.40 6.26
N GLY A 109 1.15 -8.04 4.98
CA GLY A 109 0.02 -7.87 4.06
C GLY A 109 0.29 -6.90 2.93
N HIS A 110 -0.52 -5.84 2.85
CA HIS A 110 -0.48 -4.87 1.77
C HIS A 110 0.72 -3.91 1.87
N HIS A 111 1.37 -3.78 3.02
CA HIS A 111 2.61 -3.03 3.14
C HIS A 111 3.79 -3.88 2.65
N GLN A 112 4.11 -4.98 3.35
CA GLN A 112 5.17 -5.93 3.02
C GLN A 112 4.74 -7.37 3.35
N ASN A 113 5.50 -8.38 2.89
CA ASN A 113 5.39 -9.79 3.32
C ASN A 113 3.98 -10.45 3.21
N GLY A 114 3.13 -9.96 2.31
CA GLY A 114 1.73 -10.40 2.16
C GLY A 114 1.52 -11.66 1.32
N GLN A 115 2.54 -12.14 0.62
CA GLN A 115 2.39 -13.15 -0.44
C GLN A 115 1.88 -14.48 0.11
N GLN A 116 2.33 -14.87 1.30
CA GLN A 116 1.85 -16.08 1.99
C GLN A 116 0.38 -16.00 2.40
N PHE A 117 -0.18 -14.79 2.48
CA PHE A 117 -1.59 -14.53 2.81
C PHE A 117 -2.44 -14.23 1.57
N GLY A 118 -1.91 -14.48 0.36
CA GLY A 118 -2.59 -14.15 -0.89
C GLY A 118 -2.70 -12.65 -1.17
N LYS A 119 -2.03 -11.79 -0.38
CA LYS A 119 -2.05 -10.34 -0.55
C LYS A 119 -0.92 -9.86 -1.45
N VAL A 120 -1.23 -8.91 -2.32
CA VAL A 120 -0.21 -8.18 -3.08
C VAL A 120 0.30 -7.04 -2.21
N SER A 121 1.56 -7.13 -1.79
CA SER A 121 2.22 -6.08 -1.03
C SER A 121 2.68 -4.94 -1.93
N ARG A 122 2.60 -3.70 -1.44
CA ARG A 122 3.21 -2.54 -2.08
C ARG A 122 4.72 -2.76 -2.23
N HIS A 123 5.40 -3.24 -1.19
CA HIS A 123 6.80 -3.63 -1.27
C HIS A 123 6.97 -5.15 -1.38
N PRO A 124 7.74 -5.66 -2.35
CA PRO A 124 8.40 -4.95 -3.46
C PRO A 124 7.49 -4.73 -4.70
N PHE A 125 6.24 -5.21 -4.69
CA PHE A 125 5.43 -5.38 -5.90
C PHE A 125 4.60 -4.16 -6.31
N LYS A 126 5.14 -2.93 -6.20
CA LYS A 126 4.41 -1.68 -6.47
C LYS A 126 3.60 -1.69 -7.78
N PRO A 127 4.15 -2.07 -8.95
CA PRO A 127 3.37 -2.06 -10.19
C PRO A 127 2.13 -2.97 -10.14
N ARG A 128 2.25 -4.15 -9.50
CA ARG A 128 1.13 -5.08 -9.34
C ARG A 128 0.13 -4.57 -8.30
N PHE A 129 0.63 -3.96 -7.23
CA PHE A 129 -0.20 -3.33 -6.22
C PHE A 129 -1.06 -2.22 -6.83
N GLU A 130 -0.44 -1.30 -7.60
CA GLU A 130 -1.15 -0.19 -8.23
C GLU A 130 -2.13 -0.64 -9.31
N ALA A 131 -1.85 -1.74 -10.02
CA ALA A 131 -2.78 -2.32 -10.98
C ALA A 131 -4.08 -2.85 -10.34
N ILE A 132 -4.05 -3.19 -9.04
CA ILE A 132 -5.21 -3.74 -8.31
C ILE A 132 -5.94 -2.64 -7.54
N TYR A 133 -5.21 -1.78 -6.83
CA TYR A 133 -5.79 -0.81 -5.89
C TYR A 133 -5.78 0.64 -6.39
N GLY A 134 -5.14 0.91 -7.53
CA GLY A 134 -4.85 2.27 -8.00
C GLY A 134 -3.50 2.79 -7.52
N THR A 135 -3.08 3.93 -8.05
CA THR A 135 -1.79 4.53 -7.71
C THR A 135 -1.74 4.95 -6.23
N GLU A 136 -0.54 5.07 -5.67
CA GLU A 136 -0.39 5.56 -4.28
C GLU A 136 -1.04 6.94 -4.09
N SER A 137 -1.00 7.81 -5.11
CA SER A 137 -1.66 9.13 -5.08
C SER A 137 -3.19 9.00 -5.05
N ALA A 138 -3.77 8.11 -5.86
CA ALA A 138 -5.22 7.88 -5.85
C ALA A 138 -5.68 7.29 -4.50
N LEU A 139 -4.88 6.42 -3.90
CA LEU A 139 -5.13 5.90 -2.55
C LEU A 139 -5.01 6.98 -1.47
N LEU A 140 -4.08 7.92 -1.63
CA LEU A 140 -3.98 9.09 -0.74
C LEU A 140 -5.22 9.97 -0.85
N ASP A 141 -5.68 10.25 -2.06
CA ASP A 141 -6.89 11.06 -2.30
C ASP A 141 -8.13 10.40 -1.67
N LEU A 142 -8.31 9.09 -1.85
CA LEU A 142 -9.36 8.32 -1.20
C LEU A 142 -9.24 8.38 0.34
N THR A 143 -8.02 8.21 0.87
CA THR A 143 -7.77 8.30 2.31
C THR A 143 -8.15 9.67 2.86
N GLN A 144 -7.82 10.76 2.15
CA GLN A 144 -8.20 12.13 2.54
C GLN A 144 -9.72 12.30 2.58
N GLN A 145 -10.43 11.78 1.58
CA GLN A 145 -11.90 11.80 1.56
C GLN A 145 -12.51 11.08 2.76
N LEU A 146 -11.98 9.91 3.13
CA LEU A 146 -12.45 9.14 4.28
C LEU A 146 -12.21 9.86 5.61
N VAL A 147 -11.03 10.48 5.79
CA VAL A 147 -10.73 11.28 7.00
C VAL A 147 -11.71 12.46 7.11
N GLN A 148 -12.00 13.14 6.00
CA GLN A 148 -12.97 14.24 5.98
C GLN A 148 -14.38 13.77 6.36
N GLN A 149 -14.80 12.61 5.87
CA GLN A 149 -16.11 12.02 6.18
C GLN A 149 -16.24 11.61 7.65
N GLN A 150 -15.16 11.11 8.28
CA GLN A 150 -15.17 10.77 9.71
C GLN A 150 -15.21 12.03 10.60
N GLY A 151 -14.51 13.10 10.20
CA GLY A 151 -14.52 14.37 10.94
C GLY A 151 -15.86 15.14 10.88
N GLY A 152 -16.69 14.90 9.86
CA GLY A 152 -18.02 15.50 9.72
C GLY A 152 -19.15 14.71 10.38
N ARG A 153 -18.85 13.57 11.02
CA ARG A 153 -19.81 12.71 11.73
C ARG A 153 -19.83 12.93 13.25
N ALA A 154 -19.05 13.90 13.74
CA ALA A 154 -18.96 14.29 15.15
C ALA A 154 -19.99 15.36 15.51
#